data_AF-A0A1B6ELC8-F1
#
_entry.id   AF-A0A1B6ELC8-F1
#
_cell.length_a   1.000
_cell.length_b   1.000
_cell.length_c   1.000
_cell.angle_alpha   90.00
_cell.angle_beta   90.00
_cell.angle_gamma   90.00
#
_symmetry.space_group_name_H-M   'P 1'
#
loop_
_entity.id
_entity.type
_entity.pdbx_description
1 polymer ?
#
loop_
_entity_poly.entity_id
_entity_poly.type
_entity_poly.pdbx_seq_one_letter_code
_entity_poly.pdbx_strand_id
1 'polypeptide(L)'
;HQAQKLYWGDARLDKIERCEYDGTHRVILAKTTPQHPFDMTVHGDLLFWTDWVHHAVIRANKFTGGDVVWLRKDVPRPMGIVAISNNTEDCFTNPCRVHNGGCEDVCRLSAAG
;
A
#
# COMPACT_ATOMS: atom_id res chain seq x y z
N HIS A 1 -8.60 -7.23 5.55
CA HIS A 1 -7.57 -7.36 4.51
C HIS A 1 -7.59 -8.79 3.96
N GLN A 2 -8.25 -9.06 2.81
CA GLN A 2 -8.43 -10.45 2.31
C GLN A 2 -7.71 -10.78 0.99
N ALA A 3 -6.98 -9.83 0.40
CA ALA A 3 -6.20 -10.09 -0.81
C ALA A 3 -4.70 -10.06 -0.48
N GLN A 4 -4.04 -11.22 -0.58
CA GLN A 4 -2.59 -11.38 -0.43
C GLN A 4 -1.84 -10.86 -1.66
N LYS A 5 -1.88 -9.53 -1.87
CA LYS A 5 -1.33 -8.86 -3.04
C LYS A 5 -0.31 -7.80 -2.64
N LEU A 6 0.77 -7.70 -3.40
CA LEU A 6 1.69 -6.55 -3.34
C LEU A 6 1.24 -5.48 -4.33
N TYR A 7 1.27 -4.22 -3.91
CA TYR A 7 1.08 -3.05 -4.76
C TYR A 7 2.31 -2.17 -4.61
N TRP A 8 2.85 -1.66 -5.72
CA TRP A 8 3.98 -0.73 -5.68
C TRP A 8 3.92 0.27 -6.83
N GLY A 9 4.59 1.40 -6.63
CA GLY A 9 4.78 2.46 -7.62
C GLY A 9 6.21 2.48 -8.08
N ASP A 10 6.42 2.65 -9.38
CA ASP A 10 7.73 2.89 -9.96
C ASP A 10 7.79 4.34 -10.41
N ALA A 11 8.51 5.17 -9.64
CA ALA A 11 8.65 6.61 -9.89
C ALA A 11 9.59 6.97 -11.05
N ARG A 12 10.30 5.98 -11.60
CA ARG A 12 11.13 6.17 -12.81
C ARG A 12 10.36 5.76 -14.06
N LEU A 13 9.48 4.77 -13.96
CA LEU A 13 8.71 4.23 -15.07
C LEU A 13 7.25 4.72 -15.11
N ASP A 14 6.88 5.64 -14.21
CA ASP A 14 5.58 6.32 -14.18
C ASP A 14 4.41 5.34 -14.23
N LYS A 15 4.49 4.32 -13.35
CA LYS A 15 3.49 3.24 -13.29
C LYS A 15 3.25 2.74 -11.87
N ILE A 16 2.08 2.13 -11.71
CA ILE A 16 1.70 1.38 -10.53
C ILE A 16 1.39 -0.05 -10.95
N GLU A 17 1.86 -0.99 -10.15
CA GLU A 17 1.79 -2.42 -10.46
C GLU A 17 1.31 -3.23 -9.27
N ARG A 18 0.85 -4.44 -9.56
CA ARG A 18 0.38 -5.41 -8.55
C ARG A 18 0.80 -6.83 -8.91
N CYS A 19 1.13 -7.64 -7.92
CA CYS A 19 1.31 -9.08 -8.05
C CYS A 19 0.75 -9.83 -6.82
N GLU A 20 0.75 -11.16 -6.87
CA GLU A 20 0.60 -12.00 -5.68
C GLU A 20 1.82 -11.84 -4.73
N TYR A 21 1.68 -12.26 -3.47
CA TYR A 21 2.82 -12.30 -2.52
C TYR A 21 3.98 -13.18 -2.97
N ASP A 22 3.74 -14.19 -3.81
CA ASP A 22 4.79 -15.03 -4.42
C ASP A 22 5.44 -14.39 -5.66
N GLY A 23 5.02 -13.17 -6.03
CA GLY A 23 5.52 -12.43 -7.19
C GLY A 23 4.86 -12.81 -8.52
N THR A 24 3.99 -13.82 -8.56
CA THR A 24 3.29 -14.24 -9.78
C THR A 24 2.16 -13.28 -10.15
N HIS A 25 1.61 -13.45 -11.35
CA HIS A 25 0.47 -12.67 -11.86
C HIS A 25 0.67 -11.15 -11.78
N ARG A 26 1.87 -10.68 -12.16
CA ARG A 26 2.19 -9.25 -12.23
C ARG A 26 1.32 -8.56 -13.29
N VAL A 27 0.66 -7.47 -12.90
CA VAL A 27 -0.18 -6.63 -13.75
C VAL A 27 0.20 -5.16 -13.56
N ILE A 28 0.23 -4.40 -14.65
CA ILE A 28 0.34 -2.94 -14.62
C ILE A 28 -1.08 -2.38 -14.44
N LEU A 29 -1.34 -1.73 -13.31
CA LEU A 29 -2.66 -1.18 -12.99
C LEU A 29 -2.85 0.21 -13.61
N ALA A 30 -1.88 1.09 -13.40
CA ALA A 30 -1.92 2.44 -13.96
C ALA A 30 -0.61 2.73 -14.69
N LYS A 31 -0.75 3.33 -15.86
CA LYS A 31 0.35 3.88 -16.66
C LYS A 31 0.03 5.34 -16.94
N THR A 32 1.05 6.18 -17.04
CA THR A 32 0.99 7.63 -17.36
C THR A 32 0.29 8.53 -16.35
N THR A 33 -0.72 8.05 -15.63
CA THR A 33 -1.39 8.80 -14.56
C THR A 33 -0.48 9.07 -13.36
N PRO A 34 0.25 8.09 -12.80
CA PRO A 34 1.34 8.39 -11.87
C PRO A 34 2.52 9.01 -12.64
N GLN A 35 3.11 10.08 -12.11
CA GLN A 35 4.28 10.77 -12.69
C GLN A 35 5.48 10.74 -11.74
N HIS A 36 5.22 10.77 -10.42
CA HIS A 36 6.26 10.52 -9.43
C HIS A 36 5.64 10.04 -8.12
N PRO A 37 5.07 8.82 -8.10
CA PRO A 37 4.45 8.26 -6.91
C PRO A 37 5.49 8.09 -5.80
N PHE A 38 5.17 8.56 -4.59
CA PHE A 38 6.06 8.44 -3.42
C PHE A 38 5.61 7.32 -2.48
N ASP A 39 4.39 7.39 -1.96
CA ASP A 39 3.83 6.38 -1.07
C ASP A 39 2.41 6.01 -1.49
N MET A 40 1.94 4.84 -1.05
CA MET A 40 0.62 4.33 -1.39
C MET A 40 -0.01 3.48 -0.30
N THR A 41 -1.34 3.49 -0.26
CA THR A 41 -2.13 2.68 0.64
C THR A 41 -3.33 2.10 -0.08
N VAL A 42 -3.79 0.93 0.36
CA VAL A 42 -5.00 0.27 -0.17
C VAL A 42 -6.05 0.20 0.94
N HIS A 43 -7.28 0.56 0.60
CA HIS A 43 -8.41 0.38 1.51
C HIS A 43 -9.67 0.04 0.72
N GLY A 44 -10.38 -1.02 1.13
CA GLY A 44 -11.49 -1.56 0.35
C GLY A 44 -11.04 -1.91 -1.07
N ASP A 45 -11.77 -1.41 -2.07
CA ASP A 45 -11.48 -1.62 -3.50
C ASP A 45 -10.69 -0.48 -4.16
N LEU A 46 -10.11 0.39 -3.33
CA LEU A 46 -9.47 1.62 -3.76
C LEU A 46 -7.98 1.60 -3.43
N LEU A 47 -7.19 2.07 -4.38
CA LEU A 47 -5.78 2.36 -4.24
C LEU A 47 -5.60 3.86 -4.16
N PHE A 48 -4.77 4.32 -3.23
CA PHE A 48 -4.45 5.73 -3.00
C PHE A 48 -2.93 5.91 -3.09
N TRP A 49 -2.46 6.98 -3.71
CA TRP A 49 -1.04 7.32 -3.74
C TRP A 49 -0.80 8.82 -3.65
N THR A 50 0.39 9.16 -3.18
CA THR A 50 0.93 10.53 -3.19
C THR A 50 1.84 10.71 -4.40
N ASP A 51 1.77 11.87 -5.05
CA ASP A 51 2.57 12.15 -6.25
C ASP A 51 3.24 13.53 -6.16
N TRP A 52 4.57 13.55 -6.35
CA TRP A 52 5.38 14.75 -6.20
C TRP A 52 5.30 15.72 -7.37
N VAL A 53 5.12 15.22 -8.59
CA VAL A 53 5.01 16.07 -9.79
C VAL A 53 3.62 16.70 -9.84
N HIS A 54 2.62 15.92 -9.44
CA HIS A 54 1.24 16.34 -9.40
C HIS A 54 0.87 17.17 -8.17
N HIS A 55 1.72 17.20 -7.15
CA HIS A 55 1.46 17.87 -5.88
C HIS A 55 0.10 17.46 -5.28
N ALA A 56 -0.20 16.15 -5.32
CA ALA A 56 -1.55 15.65 -5.06
C ALA A 56 -1.60 14.29 -4.35
N VAL A 57 -2.76 14.04 -3.73
CA VAL A 57 -3.22 12.71 -3.32
C VAL A 57 -4.27 12.26 -4.33
N ILE A 58 -4.04 11.10 -4.94
CA ILE A 58 -4.85 10.56 -6.03
C ILE A 58 -5.34 9.17 -5.64
N ARG A 59 -6.52 8.79 -6.13
CA ARG A 59 -7.14 7.48 -5.91
C ARG A 59 -7.58 6.86 -7.22
N ALA A 60 -7.52 5.54 -7.32
CA ALA A 60 -8.07 4.74 -8.42
C ALA A 60 -8.67 3.42 -7.90
N ASN A 61 -9.37 2.70 -8.79
CA ASN A 61 -9.82 1.33 -8.54
C ASN A 61 -8.61 0.37 -8.49
N LYS A 62 -8.47 -0.43 -7.42
CA LYS A 62 -7.29 -1.31 -7.23
C LYS A 62 -7.22 -2.50 -8.21
N PHE A 63 -8.30 -2.81 -8.91
CA PHE A 63 -8.39 -3.93 -9.85
C PHE A 63 -8.11 -3.50 -11.28
N THR A 64 -8.67 -2.35 -11.70
CA THR A 64 -8.59 -1.87 -13.07
C THR A 64 -7.60 -0.73 -13.26
N GLY A 65 -7.22 -0.03 -12.19
CA GLY A 65 -6.47 1.23 -12.24
C GLY A 65 -7.26 2.40 -12.81
N GLY A 66 -8.55 2.21 -13.12
CA GLY A 66 -9.46 3.23 -13.61
C GLY A 66 -10.10 4.06 -12.48
N ASP A 67 -11.12 4.85 -12.83
CA ASP A 67 -11.86 5.71 -11.91
C ASP A 67 -10.95 6.64 -11.09
N VAL A 68 -10.00 7.27 -11.80
CA VAL A 68 -9.00 8.15 -11.20
C VAL A 68 -9.68 9.40 -10.63
N VAL A 69 -9.46 9.66 -9.34
CA VAL A 69 -9.99 10.82 -8.62
C VAL A 69 -8.86 11.53 -7.89
N TRP A 70 -8.83 12.86 -8.04
CA TRP A 70 -7.89 13.75 -7.36
C TRP A 70 -8.49 14.19 -6.03
N LEU A 71 -8.07 13.57 -4.93
CA LEU A 71 -8.66 13.81 -3.61
C LEU A 71 -8.20 15.13 -3.01
N ARG A 72 -6.91 15.45 -3.17
CA ARG A 72 -6.31 16.69 -2.69
C ARG A 72 -5.26 17.14 -3.67
N LYS A 73 -5.31 18.41 -4.08
CA LYS A 73 -4.30 19.08 -4.90
C LYS A 73 -3.58 20.13 -4.06
N ASP A 74 -2.53 20.70 -4.65
CA ASP A 74 -1.75 21.79 -4.07
C ASP A 74 -1.08 21.40 -2.75
N VAL A 75 -0.65 20.15 -2.64
CA VAL A 75 0.21 19.66 -1.56
C VAL A 75 1.65 19.73 -2.07
N PRO A 76 2.49 20.68 -1.60
CA PRO A 76 3.79 20.94 -2.23
C PRO A 76 4.70 19.72 -2.30
N ARG A 77 4.65 18.83 -1.31
CA ARG A 77 5.41 17.58 -1.32
C ARG A 77 4.68 16.51 -0.50
N PRO A 78 3.72 15.80 -1.09
CA PRO A 78 2.99 14.77 -0.35
C PRO A 78 3.94 13.59 -0.11
N MET A 79 4.15 13.25 1.16
CA MET A 79 5.06 12.19 1.59
C MET A 79 4.26 10.91 1.85
N GLY A 80 4.36 10.34 3.05
CA GLY A 80 3.67 9.10 3.40
C GLY A 80 2.15 9.24 3.47
N ILE A 81 1.45 8.16 3.15
CA ILE A 81 0.00 8.04 3.25
C ILE A 81 -0.37 6.67 3.83
N VAL A 82 -1.23 6.66 4.85
CA VAL A 82 -1.77 5.44 5.45
C VAL A 82 -3.28 5.54 5.53
N ALA A 83 -3.98 4.45 5.21
CA ALA A 83 -5.41 4.35 5.43
C ALA A 83 -5.69 4.00 6.90
N ILE A 84 -6.53 4.80 7.56
CA ILE A 84 -6.96 4.55 8.94
C ILE A 84 -8.43 4.15 8.90
N SER A 85 -8.74 2.97 9.42
CA SER A 85 -10.11 2.47 9.56
C SER A 85 -10.20 1.50 10.75
N ASN A 86 -11.38 1.29 11.30
CA ASN A 86 -11.57 0.38 12.44
C ASN A 86 -11.22 -1.09 12.13
N ASN A 87 -10.92 -1.43 10.88
CA ASN A 87 -10.64 -2.77 10.39
C ASN A 87 -9.25 -2.92 9.72
N THR A 88 -8.37 -1.92 9.82
CA THR A 88 -7.01 -1.99 9.25
C THR A 88 -6.06 -2.80 10.13
N GLU A 89 -6.33 -2.88 11.44
CA GLU A 89 -5.51 -3.62 12.40
C GLU A 89 -6.19 -4.95 12.76
N ASP A 90 -5.65 -6.07 12.26
CA ASP A 90 -5.98 -7.39 12.79
C ASP A 90 -5.13 -7.64 14.04
N CYS A 91 -5.58 -7.07 15.16
CA CYS A 91 -4.88 -7.13 16.45
C CYS A 91 -4.90 -8.53 17.11
N PHE A 92 -5.42 -9.56 16.45
CA PHE A 92 -5.89 -10.77 17.15
C PHE A 92 -4.86 -11.88 17.34
N THR A 93 -3.69 -11.84 16.68
CA THR A 93 -2.64 -12.86 16.86
C THR A 93 -1.24 -12.26 16.89
N ASN A 94 -0.81 -11.85 18.09
CA ASN A 94 0.60 -11.57 18.37
C ASN A 94 1.19 -12.75 19.20
N PRO A 95 2.00 -13.63 18.60
CA PRO A 95 2.66 -14.75 19.30
C PRO A 95 3.55 -14.30 20.47
N CYS A 96 4.08 -13.08 20.42
CA CYS A 96 4.91 -12.50 21.46
C CYS A 96 4.11 -11.98 22.67
N ARG A 97 2.78 -11.90 22.57
CA ARG A 97 1.91 -11.28 23.59
C ARG A 97 2.01 -11.97 24.94
N VAL A 98 2.20 -13.29 24.96
CA VAL A 98 2.29 -14.09 26.18
C VAL A 98 3.77 -14.42 26.42
N HIS A 99 4.28 -14.01 27.59
CA HIS A 99 5.67 -14.29 28.03
C HIS A 99 6.77 -13.98 26.99
N ASN A 100 6.64 -12.90 26.22
CA ASN A 100 7.58 -12.52 25.14
C ASN A 100 7.81 -13.66 24.13
N GLY A 101 6.82 -14.54 23.90
CA GLY A 101 6.98 -15.73 23.07
C GLY A 101 8.01 -16.74 23.60
N GLY A 102 8.41 -16.63 24.87
CA GLY A 102 9.52 -17.39 25.47
C GLY A 102 10.90 -16.81 25.23
N CYS A 103 11.02 -15.62 24.64
CA CYS A 103 12.29 -14.97 24.38
C CYS A 103 12.83 -14.21 25.62
N GLU A 104 14.15 -14.24 25.81
CA GLU A 104 14.83 -13.48 26.88
C GLU A 104 14.84 -11.97 26.59
N ASP A 105 15.21 -11.59 25.37
CA ASP A 105 15.31 -10.18 24.96
C ASP A 105 14.20 -9.77 24.00
N VAL A 106 14.32 -10.12 22.71
CA VAL A 106 13.46 -9.60 21.64
C VAL A 106 12.73 -10.72 20.92
N CYS A 107 11.40 -10.70 21.00
CA CYS A 107 10.54 -11.55 20.19
C CYS A 107 10.32 -10.94 18.80
N ARG A 108 10.63 -11.71 17.76
CA ARG A 108 10.44 -11.33 16.35
C ARG A 108 9.65 -12.42 15.64
N LEU A 109 8.75 -12.00 14.76
CA LEU A 109 8.04 -12.93 13.87
C LEU A 109 9.02 -13.52 12.85
N SER A 110 8.88 -14.81 12.59
CA SER A 110 9.60 -15.50 11.51
C SER A 110 8.70 -15.66 10.28
N ALA A 111 9.27 -16.10 9.16
CA ALA A 111 8.45 -16.43 7.98
C ALA A 111 7.41 -17.54 8.26
N ALA A 112 7.60 -18.33 9.33
CA ALA A 112 6.67 -19.37 9.76
C ALA A 112 5.58 -18.87 10.73
N GLY A 113 5.62 -17.59 11.13
CA GLY A 113 4.84 -17.04 12.25
C GLY A 113 5.69 -16.98 13.51
#